data_AF-A0A2S6CZI4-F1
#
_entry.id   AF-A0A2S6CZI4-F1
#
_cell.length_a   1.000
_cell.length_b   1.000
_cell.length_c   1.000
_cell.angle_alpha   90.00
_cell.angle_beta   90.00
_cell.angle_gamma   90.00
#
_symmetry.space_group_name_H-M   'P 1'
#
loop_
_entity.id
_entity.type
_entity.pdbx_description
1 polymer ?
#
loop_
_entity_poly.entity_id
_entity_poly.type
_entity_poly.pdbx_seq_one_letter_code
_entity_poly.pdbx_strand_id
1 'polypeptide(L)'
;MWCSFDKSKVSIALSCLVAVSVVSSDIGLAARQRNYQPEEFRSVLRGLGYTIKVTKDPLTDEEAKKAITEFQTGYKLKVDGKAGPQTQEHAAMIVQILQSNLNTALKPKPALPGDQFYSSRMEEVVKEYQKKHQMPETGIANLKLRQKLNEEVKNIITKPVTKPSPKPTATPTAKPTVTPTATPTATPTATPTATPTPKQ
;
A
#
# COMPACT_ATOMS: atom_id res chain seq x y z
N MET A 1 34.08 -8.14 -8.37
CA MET A 1 35.23 -7.23 -8.58
C MET A 1 35.03 -6.03 -7.66
N TRP A 2 36.03 -5.76 -6.81
CA TRP A 2 36.24 -4.55 -5.97
C TRP A 2 35.39 -4.40 -4.69
N CYS A 3 35.91 -4.04 -3.51
CA CYS A 3 37.27 -3.72 -3.05
C CYS A 3 37.45 -4.21 -1.61
N SER A 4 38.63 -4.75 -1.32
CA SER A 4 39.12 -5.06 0.02
C SER A 4 39.59 -3.77 0.68
N PHE A 5 39.19 -3.52 1.92
CA PHE A 5 39.82 -2.47 2.75
C PHE A 5 40.83 -3.09 3.71
N ASP A 6 41.94 -2.37 3.76
CA ASP A 6 43.26 -2.71 4.26
C ASP A 6 43.30 -2.75 5.78
N LYS A 7 44.07 -3.70 6.34
CA LYS A 7 44.22 -3.92 7.78
C LYS A 7 45.31 -3.00 8.32
N SER A 8 44.93 -1.88 8.94
CA SER A 8 45.85 -1.15 9.83
C SER A 8 45.57 -1.49 11.29
N LYS A 9 46.53 -2.21 11.89
CA LYS A 9 46.61 -2.47 13.33
C LYS A 9 47.14 -1.22 14.01
N VAL A 10 46.36 -0.63 14.91
CA VAL A 10 46.88 0.29 15.92
C VAL A 10 46.18 -0.04 17.24
N SER A 11 46.94 -0.61 18.17
CA SER A 11 46.55 -0.71 19.58
C SER A 11 46.98 0.58 20.28
N ILE A 12 46.02 1.39 20.69
CA ILE A 12 46.24 2.46 21.66
C ILE A 12 45.16 2.29 22.72
N ALA A 13 45.58 1.80 23.88
CA ALA A 13 44.79 1.83 25.09
C ALA A 13 44.95 3.21 25.74
N LEU A 14 43.86 3.98 25.82
CA LEU A 14 43.72 5.02 26.84
C LEU A 14 42.24 5.19 27.16
N SER A 15 41.89 4.82 28.39
CA SER A 15 40.58 4.94 29.01
C SER A 15 40.16 6.41 29.21
N CYS A 16 38.93 6.75 28.83
CA CYS A 16 38.20 7.88 29.41
C CYS A 16 36.70 7.56 29.41
N LEU A 17 36.11 7.48 30.60
CA LEU A 17 34.68 7.29 30.84
C LEU A 17 33.91 8.55 30.40
N VAL A 18 32.98 8.37 29.47
CA VAL A 18 31.78 9.21 29.40
C VAL A 18 30.60 8.26 29.33
N ALA A 19 29.83 8.19 30.41
CA ALA A 19 28.52 7.58 30.37
C ALA A 19 27.64 8.44 29.47
N VAL A 20 27.61 8.11 28.18
CA VAL A 20 26.60 8.65 27.27
C VAL A 20 25.31 7.96 27.68
N SER A 21 24.45 8.68 28.40
CA SER A 21 23.04 8.37 28.41
C SER A 21 22.58 8.38 26.96
N VAL A 22 22.51 7.18 26.35
CA VAL A 22 21.90 7.00 25.05
C VAL A 22 20.45 7.34 25.28
N VAL A 23 20.06 8.55 24.90
CA VAL A 23 18.67 8.82 24.57
C VAL A 23 18.43 7.95 23.34
N SER A 24 17.92 6.75 23.59
CA SER A 24 17.23 5.97 22.58
C SER A 24 16.04 6.84 22.20
N SER A 25 16.24 7.76 21.27
CA SER A 25 15.13 8.25 20.48
C SER A 25 14.65 7.00 19.76
N ASP A 26 13.62 6.37 20.31
CA ASP A 26 12.75 5.48 19.56
C ASP A 26 12.21 6.34 18.41
N ILE A 27 13.01 6.44 17.34
CA ILE A 27 12.49 6.71 16.03
C ILE A 27 11.65 5.48 15.80
N GLY A 28 10.34 5.62 16.08
CA GLY A 28 9.34 4.62 15.78
C GLY A 28 9.35 4.41 14.28
N LEU A 29 10.29 3.62 13.79
CA LEU A 29 10.14 2.82 12.59
C LEU A 29 8.81 2.13 12.83
N ALA A 30 7.81 2.37 11.98
CA ALA A 30 6.46 1.87 12.18
C ALA A 30 6.51 0.35 12.29
N ALA A 31 6.69 -0.13 13.52
CA ALA A 31 6.88 -1.53 13.80
C ALA A 31 5.60 -2.19 13.36
N ARG A 32 5.76 -3.22 12.55
CA ARG A 32 4.66 -4.04 12.11
C ARG A 32 3.78 -4.44 13.31
N GLN A 33 2.48 -4.19 13.22
CA GLN A 33 1.55 -4.28 14.35
C GLN A 33 1.52 -5.69 14.97
N ARG A 34 1.55 -6.73 14.13
CA ARG A 34 1.61 -8.13 14.57
C ARG A 34 2.15 -9.05 13.50
N ASN A 35 2.47 -10.29 13.90
CA ASN A 35 2.70 -11.40 12.98
C ASN A 35 1.49 -11.69 12.07
N TYR A 36 1.77 -12.16 10.85
CA TYR A 36 0.82 -12.28 9.77
C TYR A 36 0.21 -13.65 9.98
N GLN A 37 -1.08 -13.75 9.75
CA GLN A 37 -1.67 -15.04 9.51
C GLN A 37 -1.20 -15.55 8.14
N PRO A 38 -1.20 -16.87 7.91
CA PRO A 38 -0.70 -17.44 6.66
C PRO A 38 -1.35 -16.83 5.41
N GLU A 39 -2.67 -16.64 5.42
CA GLU A 39 -3.44 -16.03 4.32
C GLU A 39 -3.00 -14.60 4.02
N GLU A 40 -2.71 -13.81 5.05
CA GLU A 40 -2.30 -12.42 4.91
C GLU A 40 -0.90 -12.33 4.30
N PHE A 41 0.02 -13.17 4.75
CA PHE A 41 1.37 -13.16 4.19
C PHE A 41 1.41 -13.69 2.76
N ARG A 42 0.58 -14.69 2.42
CA ARG A 42 0.38 -15.12 1.04
C ARG A 42 -0.18 -14.00 0.18
N SER A 43 -1.14 -13.24 0.69
CA SER A 43 -1.69 -12.06 -0.01
C SER A 43 -0.62 -11.00 -0.26
N VAL A 44 0.25 -10.73 0.73
CA VAL A 44 1.38 -9.82 0.58
C VAL A 44 2.37 -10.33 -0.48
N LEU A 45 2.80 -11.58 -0.41
CA LEU A 45 3.73 -12.15 -1.40
C LEU A 45 3.14 -12.12 -2.81
N ARG A 46 1.88 -12.54 -2.98
CA ARG A 46 1.18 -12.46 -4.28
C ARG A 46 1.11 -11.03 -4.78
N GLY A 47 0.71 -10.09 -3.93
CA GLY A 47 0.60 -8.67 -4.23
C GLY A 47 1.93 -8.04 -4.65
N LEU A 48 3.05 -8.50 -4.08
CA LEU A 48 4.40 -8.04 -4.45
C LEU A 48 4.97 -8.72 -5.72
N GLY A 49 4.23 -9.68 -6.28
CA GLY A 49 4.53 -10.35 -7.55
C GLY A 49 5.18 -11.72 -7.45
N TYR A 50 5.17 -12.35 -6.27
CA TYR A 50 5.62 -13.75 -6.13
C TYR A 50 4.49 -14.71 -6.47
N THR A 51 4.83 -15.82 -7.14
CA THR A 51 3.84 -16.83 -7.51
C THR A 51 3.46 -17.64 -6.28
N ILE A 52 2.27 -17.36 -5.73
CA ILE A 52 1.72 -18.08 -4.59
C ILE A 52 0.19 -18.02 -4.57
N LYS A 53 -0.47 -19.14 -4.26
CA LYS A 53 -1.90 -19.18 -3.94
C LYS A 53 -2.18 -18.60 -2.56
N VAL A 54 -3.28 -17.84 -2.46
CA VAL A 54 -3.79 -17.31 -1.20
C VAL A 54 -4.73 -18.34 -0.58
N THR A 55 -4.26 -18.99 0.49
CA THR A 55 -5.00 -19.98 1.28
C THR A 55 -4.74 -19.72 2.77
N LYS A 56 -5.47 -20.40 3.64
CA LYS A 56 -5.26 -20.31 5.11
C LYS A 56 -4.22 -21.31 5.61
N ASP A 57 -3.67 -22.13 4.72
CA ASP A 57 -2.74 -23.20 5.08
C ASP A 57 -1.42 -22.62 5.60
N PRO A 58 -0.76 -23.30 6.56
CA PRO A 58 0.55 -22.92 7.03
C PRO A 58 1.55 -22.66 5.89
N LEU A 59 2.52 -21.76 6.12
CA LEU A 59 3.53 -21.37 5.14
C LEU A 59 4.67 -22.41 5.01
N THR A 60 4.32 -23.68 4.97
CA THR A 60 5.26 -24.82 5.03
C THR A 60 5.23 -25.70 3.79
N ASP A 61 4.29 -25.47 2.87
CA ASP A 61 4.28 -26.12 1.56
C ASP A 61 5.37 -25.56 0.64
N GLU A 62 5.65 -26.28 -0.44
CA GLU A 62 6.72 -25.97 -1.38
C GLU A 62 6.51 -24.66 -2.13
N GLU A 63 5.26 -24.29 -2.45
CA GLU A 63 4.94 -23.03 -3.11
C GLU A 63 5.25 -21.84 -2.18
N ALA A 64 4.82 -21.93 -0.92
CA ALA A 64 5.14 -20.92 0.09
C ALA A 64 6.64 -20.81 0.38
N LYS A 65 7.33 -21.93 0.63
CA LYS A 65 8.79 -21.92 0.85
C LYS A 65 9.54 -21.29 -0.31
N LYS A 66 9.15 -21.61 -1.55
CA LYS A 66 9.76 -21.05 -2.76
C LYS A 66 9.56 -19.54 -2.84
N ALA A 67 8.32 -19.05 -2.70
CA ALA A 67 8.03 -17.62 -2.73
C ALA A 67 8.77 -16.84 -1.63
N ILE A 68 8.85 -17.42 -0.42
CA ILE A 68 9.58 -16.83 0.71
C ILE A 68 11.09 -16.79 0.43
N THR A 69 11.66 -17.87 -0.11
CA THR A 69 13.08 -17.95 -0.47
C THR A 69 13.45 -16.93 -1.55
N GLU A 70 12.61 -16.79 -2.57
CA GLU A 70 12.77 -15.77 -3.63
C GLU A 70 12.69 -14.36 -3.06
N PHE A 71 11.73 -14.10 -2.17
CA PHE A 71 11.61 -12.83 -1.46
C PHE A 71 12.86 -12.52 -0.64
N GLN A 72 13.27 -13.44 0.24
CA GLN A 72 14.46 -13.29 1.07
C GLN A 72 15.72 -13.04 0.23
N THR A 73 15.87 -13.77 -0.89
CA THR A 73 17.00 -13.61 -1.82
C THR A 73 16.99 -12.24 -2.47
N GLY A 74 15.85 -11.80 -3.00
CA GLY A 74 15.71 -10.50 -3.67
C GLY A 74 16.01 -9.32 -2.75
N TYR A 75 15.73 -9.46 -1.46
CA TYR A 75 15.97 -8.45 -0.44
C TYR A 75 17.22 -8.68 0.42
N LYS A 76 18.06 -9.65 0.06
CA LYS A 76 19.31 -9.98 0.78
C LYS A 76 19.10 -10.24 2.28
N LEU A 77 17.97 -10.84 2.63
CA LEU A 77 17.68 -11.30 3.98
C LEU A 77 18.35 -12.66 4.22
N LYS A 78 18.29 -13.14 5.46
CA LYS A 78 18.60 -14.55 5.74
C LYS A 78 17.67 -15.44 4.91
N VAL A 79 18.25 -16.30 4.08
CA VAL A 79 17.52 -17.19 3.17
C VAL A 79 17.32 -18.54 3.87
N ASP A 80 16.23 -18.68 4.61
CA ASP A 80 15.88 -19.91 5.32
C ASP A 80 14.50 -20.49 4.92
N GLY A 81 13.83 -19.84 3.95
CA GLY A 81 12.51 -20.25 3.45
C GLY A 81 11.39 -20.10 4.47
N LYS A 82 11.64 -19.43 5.60
CA LYS A 82 10.67 -19.23 6.68
C LYS A 82 10.25 -17.78 6.74
N ALA A 83 8.96 -17.55 6.94
CA ALA A 83 8.44 -16.22 7.24
C ALA A 83 8.77 -15.84 8.69
N GLY A 84 10.05 -15.67 9.03
CA GLY A 84 10.47 -15.20 10.36
C GLY A 84 10.16 -13.71 10.57
N PRO A 85 10.36 -13.18 11.80
CA PRO A 85 10.08 -11.78 12.11
C PRO A 85 10.73 -10.79 11.13
N GLN A 86 12.02 -10.94 10.82
CA GLN A 86 12.73 -10.07 9.88
C GLN A 86 12.13 -10.10 8.46
N THR A 87 11.74 -11.27 7.98
CA THR A 87 11.12 -11.42 6.65
C THR A 87 9.76 -10.74 6.61
N GLN A 88 8.94 -10.95 7.64
CA GLN A 88 7.62 -10.35 7.71
C GLN A 88 7.68 -8.83 7.93
N GLU A 89 8.63 -8.33 8.73
CA GLU A 89 8.88 -6.90 8.93
C GLU A 89 9.25 -6.20 7.62
N HIS A 90 10.16 -6.81 6.85
CA HIS A 90 10.58 -6.25 5.58
C HIS A 90 9.43 -6.21 4.57
N ALA A 91 8.59 -7.25 4.55
CA ALA A 91 7.40 -7.27 3.70
C ALA A 91 6.38 -6.18 4.11
N ALA A 92 6.16 -5.99 5.41
CA ALA A 92 5.28 -4.92 5.92
C ALA A 92 5.80 -3.53 5.54
N MET A 93 7.10 -3.28 5.70
CA MET A 93 7.74 -2.03 5.29
C MET A 93 7.50 -1.74 3.80
N ILE A 94 7.69 -2.74 2.93
CA ILE A 94 7.43 -2.60 1.49
C ILE A 94 5.96 -2.24 1.23
N VAL A 95 5.02 -2.90 1.91
CA VAL A 95 3.58 -2.62 1.74
C VAL A 95 3.24 -1.21 2.19
N GLN A 96 3.73 -0.77 3.35
CA GLN A 96 3.48 0.58 3.86
C GLN A 96 4.04 1.66 2.92
N ILE A 97 5.29 1.50 2.44
CA ILE A 97 5.90 2.40 1.45
C ILE A 97 5.05 2.43 0.18
N LEU A 98 4.60 1.27 -0.30
CA LEU A 98 3.76 1.20 -1.49
C LEU A 98 2.42 1.93 -1.29
N GLN A 99 1.74 1.73 -0.16
CA GLN A 99 0.49 2.46 0.15
C GLN A 99 0.72 3.98 0.21
N SER A 100 1.80 4.43 0.84
CA SER A 100 2.18 5.85 0.91
C SER A 100 2.45 6.46 -0.47
N ASN A 101 3.20 5.74 -1.30
CA ASN A 101 3.52 6.17 -2.65
C ASN A 101 2.25 6.23 -3.54
N LEU A 102 1.35 5.24 -3.44
CA LEU A 102 0.07 5.25 -4.15
C LEU A 102 -0.82 6.41 -3.68
N ASN A 103 -0.89 6.67 -2.37
CA ASN A 103 -1.61 7.82 -1.83
C ASN A 103 -1.07 9.14 -2.38
N THR A 104 0.25 9.25 -2.56
CA THR A 104 0.90 10.44 -3.13
C THR A 104 0.61 10.59 -4.62
N ALA A 105 0.75 9.51 -5.39
CA ALA A 105 0.64 9.54 -6.86
C ALA A 105 -0.81 9.63 -7.37
N LEU A 106 -1.77 9.03 -6.65
CA LEU A 106 -3.17 8.93 -7.10
C LEU A 106 -4.16 9.70 -6.21
N LYS A 107 -3.85 9.91 -4.93
CA LYS A 107 -4.75 10.55 -3.94
C LYS A 107 -6.16 9.91 -3.92
N PRO A 108 -6.25 8.57 -3.76
CA PRO A 108 -7.52 7.86 -3.77
C PRO A 108 -8.43 8.33 -2.62
N LYS A 109 -9.74 8.18 -2.79
CA LYS A 109 -10.76 8.50 -1.78
C LYS A 109 -11.64 7.27 -1.51
N PRO A 110 -11.64 6.71 -0.28
CA PRO A 110 -10.74 7.02 0.83
C PRO A 110 -9.26 6.69 0.52
N ALA A 111 -8.35 7.31 1.26
CA ALA A 111 -6.92 7.03 1.20
C ALA A 111 -6.61 5.63 1.74
N LEU A 112 -5.50 5.04 1.28
CA LEU A 112 -5.00 3.78 1.84
C LEU A 112 -4.50 4.01 3.28
N PRO A 113 -4.70 3.05 4.19
CA PRO A 113 -4.51 3.25 5.62
C PRO A 113 -3.04 3.33 6.08
N GLY A 114 -2.08 2.94 5.25
CA GLY A 114 -0.67 2.84 5.63
C GLY A 114 -0.38 1.66 6.56
N ASP A 115 -1.19 0.61 6.51
CA ASP A 115 -1.02 -0.60 7.30
C ASP A 115 -0.11 -1.63 6.61
N GLN A 116 0.09 -2.77 7.27
CA GLN A 116 0.95 -3.84 6.77
C GLN A 116 0.26 -4.76 5.73
N PHE A 117 -1.01 -4.54 5.38
CA PHE A 117 -1.81 -5.53 4.66
C PHE A 117 -1.96 -5.19 3.17
N TYR A 118 -1.86 -6.22 2.32
CA TYR A 118 -2.17 -6.10 0.90
C TYR A 118 -3.66 -6.39 0.68
N SER A 119 -4.51 -5.43 1.05
CA SER A 119 -5.97 -5.57 1.03
C SER A 119 -6.56 -5.51 -0.38
N SER A 120 -7.80 -5.96 -0.55
CA SER A 120 -8.54 -5.81 -1.82
C SER A 120 -8.64 -4.35 -2.27
N ARG A 121 -8.76 -3.42 -1.33
CA ARG A 121 -8.73 -1.99 -1.64
C ARG A 121 -7.37 -1.55 -2.21
N MET A 122 -6.27 -2.09 -1.67
CA MET A 122 -4.94 -1.84 -2.22
C MET A 122 -4.79 -2.43 -3.63
N GLU A 123 -5.32 -3.63 -3.89
CA GLU A 123 -5.39 -4.24 -5.23
C GLU A 123 -6.11 -3.31 -6.24
N GLU A 124 -7.24 -2.73 -5.86
CA GLU A 124 -7.99 -1.78 -6.71
C GLU A 124 -7.16 -0.53 -7.05
N VAL A 125 -6.49 0.05 -6.07
CA VAL A 125 -5.65 1.25 -6.28
C VAL A 125 -4.43 0.92 -7.13
N VAL A 126 -3.85 -0.28 -6.99
CA VAL A 126 -2.78 -0.75 -7.89
C VAL A 126 -3.29 -0.91 -9.32
N LYS A 127 -4.51 -1.42 -9.53
CA LYS A 127 -5.13 -1.50 -10.87
C LYS A 127 -5.34 -0.11 -11.48
N GLU A 128 -5.78 0.86 -10.68
CA GLU A 128 -5.91 2.25 -11.13
C GLU A 128 -4.56 2.82 -11.58
N TYR A 129 -3.50 2.61 -10.81
CA TYR A 129 -2.14 2.99 -11.21
C TYR A 129 -1.73 2.28 -12.52
N GLN A 130 -1.93 0.97 -12.60
CA GLN A 130 -1.61 0.17 -13.78
C GLN A 130 -2.33 0.72 -15.03
N LYS A 131 -3.63 0.97 -14.93
CA LYS A 131 -4.46 1.55 -15.99
C LYS A 131 -3.94 2.91 -16.45
N LYS A 132 -3.66 3.82 -15.52
CA LYS A 132 -3.11 5.16 -15.81
C LYS A 132 -1.79 5.09 -16.59
N HIS A 133 -0.99 4.05 -16.34
CA HIS A 133 0.30 3.82 -16.98
C HIS A 133 0.27 2.76 -18.09
N GLN A 134 -0.91 2.35 -18.57
CA GLN A 134 -1.09 1.36 -19.64
C GLN A 134 -0.37 0.02 -19.36
N MET A 135 -0.33 -0.37 -18.09
CA MET A 135 0.18 -1.66 -17.62
C MET A 135 -0.99 -2.65 -17.46
N PRO A 136 -0.75 -3.97 -17.48
CA PRO A 136 -1.78 -4.95 -17.19
C PRO A 136 -2.42 -4.72 -15.81
N GLU A 137 -3.76 -4.64 -15.75
CA GLU A 137 -4.56 -4.34 -14.55
C GLU A 137 -4.70 -5.56 -13.61
N THR A 138 -3.59 -6.18 -13.24
CA THR A 138 -3.56 -7.40 -12.42
C THR A 138 -3.82 -7.13 -10.94
N GLY A 139 -3.65 -5.89 -10.47
CA GLY A 139 -3.64 -5.57 -9.03
C GLY A 139 -2.37 -6.04 -8.32
N ILE A 140 -1.37 -6.55 -9.05
CA ILE A 140 -0.07 -6.99 -8.54
C ILE A 140 0.97 -5.88 -8.71
N ALA A 141 1.51 -5.40 -7.60
CA ALA A 141 2.60 -4.44 -7.55
C ALA A 141 3.97 -5.15 -7.68
N ASN A 142 4.25 -5.68 -8.87
CA ASN A 142 5.55 -6.30 -9.17
C ASN A 142 6.72 -5.30 -9.04
N LEU A 143 7.95 -5.81 -9.07
CA LEU A 143 9.16 -4.98 -8.87
C LEU A 143 9.23 -3.79 -9.84
N LYS A 144 8.92 -4.01 -11.12
CA LYS A 144 8.95 -2.96 -12.15
C LYS A 144 7.96 -1.83 -11.84
N LEU A 145 6.73 -2.17 -11.42
CA LEU A 145 5.73 -1.19 -11.02
C LEU A 145 6.21 -0.39 -9.81
N ARG A 146 6.69 -1.07 -8.77
CA ARG A 146 7.16 -0.42 -7.53
C ARG A 146 8.32 0.55 -7.78
N GLN A 147 9.28 0.16 -8.62
CA GLN A 147 10.38 1.03 -9.03
C GLN A 147 9.89 2.27 -9.78
N LYS A 148 8.99 2.09 -10.77
CA LYS A 148 8.41 3.21 -11.53
C LYS A 148 7.68 4.19 -10.63
N LEU A 149 6.82 3.67 -9.74
CA LEU A 149 6.07 4.48 -8.79
C LEU A 149 6.98 5.25 -7.84
N ASN A 150 8.05 4.62 -7.34
CA ASN A 150 9.01 5.27 -6.46
C ASN A 150 9.73 6.45 -7.14
N GLU A 151 10.15 6.27 -8.40
CA GLU A 151 10.76 7.37 -9.18
C GLU A 151 9.76 8.48 -9.49
N GLU A 152 8.50 8.16 -9.80
CA GLU A 152 7.45 9.15 -10.00
C GLU A 152 7.22 9.99 -8.73
N VAL A 153 7.08 9.35 -7.58
CA VAL A 153 6.89 10.04 -6.29
C VAL A 153 8.10 10.88 -5.92
N LYS A 154 9.33 10.36 -6.12
CA LYS A 154 10.55 11.15 -5.94
C LYS A 154 10.52 12.43 -6.78
N ASN A 155 10.10 12.36 -8.04
CA ASN A 155 9.98 13.52 -8.93
C ASN A 155 8.85 14.48 -8.52
N ILE A 156 7.78 14.01 -7.87
CA ILE A 156 6.72 14.86 -7.33
C ILE A 156 7.24 15.66 -6.13
N ILE A 157 8.05 15.04 -5.27
CA ILE A 157 8.55 15.66 -4.03
C ILE A 157 9.72 16.61 -4.30
N THR A 158 10.63 16.27 -5.23
CA THR A 158 11.84 17.07 -5.49
C THR A 158 11.62 18.24 -6.46
N LYS A 159 10.53 18.25 -7.22
CA LYS A 159 10.20 19.41 -8.06
C LYS A 159 9.69 20.55 -7.16
N PRO A 160 10.31 21.76 -7.21
CA PRO A 160 9.71 22.92 -6.59
C PRO A 160 8.29 23.10 -7.15
N VAL A 161 7.32 23.36 -6.28
CA VAL A 161 5.92 23.57 -6.66
C VAL A 161 5.87 24.77 -7.61
N THR A 162 5.96 24.51 -8.92
CA THR A 162 5.56 25.50 -9.91
C THR A 162 4.06 25.65 -9.77
N LYS A 163 3.68 26.89 -9.41
CA LYS A 163 2.33 27.46 -9.37
C LYS A 163 1.32 26.66 -10.22
N PRO A 164 0.12 26.32 -9.69
CA PRO A 164 -0.84 25.48 -10.39
C PRO A 164 -1.11 26.01 -11.80
N SER A 165 -0.89 25.15 -12.79
CA SER A 165 -1.34 25.36 -14.16
C SER A 165 -2.84 25.65 -14.14
N PRO A 166 -3.34 26.68 -14.86
CA PRO A 166 -4.76 27.00 -14.86
C PRO A 166 -5.54 25.76 -15.29
N LYS A 167 -6.44 25.32 -14.40
CA LYS A 167 -7.51 24.38 -14.70
C LYS A 167 -8.15 24.83 -16.03
N PRO A 168 -8.28 23.99 -17.07
CA PRO A 168 -9.06 24.35 -18.23
C PRO A 168 -10.48 24.65 -17.75
N THR A 169 -10.83 25.94 -17.71
CA THR A 169 -12.20 26.41 -17.59
C THR A 169 -12.92 25.92 -18.83
N ALA A 170 -13.66 24.83 -18.72
CA ALA A 170 -14.67 24.52 -19.71
C ALA A 170 -15.68 25.67 -19.68
N THR A 171 -15.61 26.53 -20.69
CA THR A 171 -16.62 27.54 -20.98
C THR A 171 -17.98 26.85 -21.08
N PRO A 172 -19.01 27.22 -20.30
CA PRO A 172 -20.34 26.69 -20.50
C PRO A 172 -20.91 27.24 -21.81
N THR A 173 -20.91 26.41 -22.86
CA THR A 173 -21.56 26.73 -24.13
C THR A 173 -23.06 26.44 -24.03
N ALA A 174 -23.84 27.52 -24.13
CA ALA A 174 -25.23 27.64 -24.57
C ALA A 174 -26.35 26.82 -23.88
N LYS A 175 -27.23 27.59 -23.24
CA LYS A 175 -28.65 27.38 -22.88
C LYS A 175 -29.46 26.53 -23.89
N PRO A 176 -30.08 25.42 -23.45
CA PRO A 176 -31.33 24.97 -24.05
C PRO A 176 -32.51 25.69 -23.37
N THR A 177 -33.23 26.47 -24.18
CA THR A 177 -34.57 26.98 -23.87
C THR A 177 -35.53 25.79 -23.92
N VAL A 178 -36.14 25.43 -22.78
CA VAL A 178 -37.37 24.63 -22.77
C VAL A 178 -38.44 25.36 -21.96
N THR A 179 -39.53 25.65 -22.64
CA THR A 179 -40.74 26.32 -22.15
C THR A 179 -41.45 25.44 -21.11
N PRO A 180 -41.80 25.94 -19.91
CA PRO A 180 -42.61 25.17 -18.97
C PRO A 180 -44.09 25.23 -19.38
N THR A 181 -44.68 24.07 -19.67
CA THR A 181 -46.13 23.93 -19.89
C THR A 181 -46.72 22.84 -19.01
N ALA A 182 -47.73 23.26 -18.23
CA ALA A 182 -48.79 22.53 -17.52
C ALA A 182 -48.39 21.73 -16.25
N THR A 183 -48.74 22.21 -15.05
CA THR A 183 -50.03 22.17 -14.30
C THR A 183 -50.05 20.99 -13.33
N PRO A 184 -49.92 21.20 -12.00
CA PRO A 184 -50.01 20.14 -11.00
C PRO A 184 -51.49 19.80 -10.71
N THR A 185 -51.90 18.57 -10.97
CA THR A 185 -53.17 18.02 -10.47
C THR A 185 -52.88 17.14 -9.26
N ALA A 186 -53.38 17.58 -8.10
CA ALA A 186 -53.33 16.87 -6.83
C ALA A 186 -54.08 15.54 -6.88
N THR A 187 -53.72 14.58 -6.02
CA THR A 187 -54.60 13.92 -5.03
C THR A 187 -53.77 12.94 -4.19
N PRO A 188 -53.48 13.21 -2.90
CA PRO A 188 -53.00 12.19 -1.98
C PRO A 188 -54.18 11.37 -1.43
N THR A 189 -54.26 10.08 -1.80
CA THR A 189 -55.16 9.12 -1.13
C THR A 189 -54.42 8.50 0.04
N ALA A 190 -54.77 8.91 1.25
CA ALA A 190 -54.38 8.24 2.48
C ALA A 190 -55.28 7.01 2.70
N THR A 191 -54.70 5.85 3.01
CA THR A 191 -55.36 4.86 3.89
C THR A 191 -54.29 3.98 4.57
N PRO A 192 -53.95 4.22 5.84
CA PRO A 192 -53.23 3.25 6.65
C PRO A 192 -54.22 2.22 7.24
N THR A 193 -54.11 0.96 6.83
CA THR A 193 -54.81 -0.14 7.51
C THR A 193 -53.90 -0.70 8.61
N ALA A 194 -54.21 -0.34 9.84
CA ALA A 194 -53.74 -1.07 11.01
C ALA A 194 -54.64 -2.30 11.23
N THR A 195 -54.05 -3.49 11.24
CA THR A 195 -54.72 -4.69 11.78
C THR A 195 -53.87 -5.20 12.95
N PRO A 196 -54.28 -4.98 14.20
CA PRO A 196 -53.72 -5.67 15.35
C PRO A 196 -54.36 -7.06 15.48
N THR A 197 -53.54 -8.09 15.71
CA THR A 197 -54.01 -9.37 16.25
C THR A 197 -53.28 -9.63 17.57
N PRO A 198 -53.98 -9.62 18.71
CA PRO A 198 -53.46 -10.12 19.97
C PRO A 198 -53.88 -11.57 20.24
N LYS A 199 -53.11 -12.22 21.14
CA LYS A 199 -53.37 -13.44 21.93
C LYS A 199 -53.26 -14.78 21.18
N GLN A 200 -52.69 -15.85 21.75
CA GLN A 200 -52.23 -16.21 23.10
C GLN A 200 -50.94 -17.02 23.02
#